data_AF-A0A2I8AH38-F1
#
_entry.id   AF-A0A2I8AH38-F1
#
_cell.length_a   1.000
_cell.length_b   1.000
_cell.length_c   1.000
_cell.angle_alpha   90.00
_cell.angle_beta   90.00
_cell.angle_gamma   90.00
#
_symmetry.space_group_name_H-M   'P 1'
#
loop_
_entity.id
_entity.type
_entity.pdbx_description
1 polymer ?
#
loop_
_entity_poly.entity_id
_entity_poly.type
_entity_poly.pdbx_seq_one_letter_code
_entity_poly.pdbx_strand_id
1 'polypeptide(L)'
;MYRDRDELLYVVSAKKEMSWLSFKQAFNYLHSLNKTANSDNEDDIKKEILSTVRILNSLGHCEFDFTDNHRRVYIAPPVLVRLPSGGFPQAILAGFRTPTTIDKLRSACKSVGKYINIDVTEQKSGLILVPKRVLIQTEDVSELQEIAAKLAIDFIETPSSWSLLHFSASLEDYLINCHWSDEPELNWKRKTFDENILRFILSPTSIRGDGSDAGKSKLDIRLSQYQHPYRNTKIYYLWQEERCTQVERDWGRYAVIKAAKIQVLIYDQHRFLMAVPVGAKLPQLLERSLTLCSGYAPIFIEELPLQQLAINLSIPKREVAVTNLNVTGFNLFRDVPPQIAEITAAKLDQSLLFQSLDIKL
;
A
#
# COMPACT_ATOMS: atom_id res chain seq x y z
N MET A 1 -11.45 25.66 13.94
CA MET A 1 -10.02 25.72 13.53
C MET A 1 -9.67 24.36 12.96
N TYR A 2 -9.39 24.26 11.66
CA TYR A 2 -9.01 22.98 11.05
C TYR A 2 -7.63 22.61 11.60
N ARG A 3 -7.51 21.48 12.29
CA ARG A 3 -6.23 21.02 12.83
C ARG A 3 -5.34 20.48 11.71
N ASP A 4 -4.03 20.50 11.96
CA ASP A 4 -3.05 20.08 10.98
C ASP A 4 -3.05 18.55 10.82
N ARG A 5 -3.15 18.04 9.59
CA ARG A 5 -3.18 16.59 9.33
C ARG A 5 -1.85 15.90 9.62
N ASP A 6 -0.76 16.67 9.69
CA ASP A 6 0.58 16.19 10.04
C ASP A 6 0.74 15.91 11.56
N GLU A 7 -0.25 16.22 12.41
CA GLU A 7 -0.16 16.07 13.89
C GLU A 7 0.32 14.68 14.34
N LEU A 8 -0.21 13.61 13.74
CA LEU A 8 0.22 12.25 14.08
C LEU A 8 1.69 12.03 13.72
N LEU A 9 2.11 12.52 12.55
CA LEU A 9 3.50 12.42 12.12
C LEU A 9 4.42 13.22 13.04
N TYR A 10 4.01 14.39 13.54
CA TYR A 10 4.77 15.16 14.53
C TYR A 10 4.98 14.39 15.84
N VAL A 11 3.94 13.71 16.33
CA VAL A 11 4.02 12.89 17.55
C VAL A 11 5.01 11.74 17.36
N VAL A 12 4.91 11.01 16.24
CA VAL A 12 5.83 9.90 15.94
C VAL A 12 7.26 10.43 15.76
N SER A 13 7.42 11.56 15.07
CA SER A 13 8.73 12.20 14.84
C SER A 13 9.41 12.63 16.15
N ALA A 14 8.65 13.21 17.08
CA ALA A 14 9.17 13.62 18.38
C ALA A 14 9.65 12.43 19.23
N LYS A 15 9.02 11.25 19.06
CA LYS A 15 9.41 10.04 19.77
C LYS A 15 10.52 9.26 19.07
N LYS A 16 10.67 9.42 17.74
CA LYS A 16 11.54 8.64 16.83
C LYS A 16 11.19 7.15 16.75
N GLU A 17 10.94 6.53 17.89
CA GLU A 17 10.51 5.15 18.04
C GLU A 17 9.44 5.07 19.12
N MET A 18 8.40 4.26 18.91
CA MET A 18 7.37 4.02 19.91
C MET A 18 6.76 2.62 19.83
N SER A 19 6.14 2.19 20.93
CA SER A 19 5.37 0.95 20.93
C SER A 19 4.10 1.07 20.09
N TRP A 20 3.61 -0.05 19.55
CA TRP A 20 2.30 -0.09 18.88
C TRP A 20 1.15 0.40 19.76
N LEU A 21 1.21 0.15 21.07
CA LEU A 21 0.19 0.64 22.00
C LEU A 21 0.20 2.17 22.07
N SER A 22 1.38 2.77 22.20
CA SER A 22 1.56 4.22 22.23
C SER A 22 1.11 4.88 20.92
N PHE A 23 1.40 4.25 19.77
CA PHE A 23 0.93 4.71 18.47
C PHE A 23 -0.60 4.73 18.41
N LYS A 24 -1.27 3.64 18.79
CA LYS A 24 -2.74 3.58 18.82
C LYS A 24 -3.35 4.62 19.76
N GLN A 25 -2.74 4.84 20.93
CA GLN A 25 -3.20 5.85 21.89
C GLN A 25 -3.08 7.26 21.29
N ALA A 26 -1.96 7.58 20.66
CA ALA A 26 -1.76 8.86 19.98
C ALA A 26 -2.76 9.05 18.83
N PHE A 27 -2.96 8.02 18.00
CA PHE A 27 -3.95 8.03 16.93
C PHE A 27 -5.35 8.30 17.48
N ASN A 28 -5.81 7.51 18.46
CA ASN A 28 -7.16 7.64 19.02
C ASN A 28 -7.40 9.02 19.64
N TYR A 29 -6.41 9.55 20.36
CA TYR A 29 -6.48 10.89 20.92
C TYR A 29 -6.62 11.95 19.82
N LEU A 30 -5.73 11.97 18.83
CA LEU A 30 -5.79 12.94 17.73
C LEU A 30 -7.04 12.78 16.86
N HIS A 31 -7.47 11.55 16.62
CA HIS A 31 -8.66 11.24 15.85
C HIS A 31 -9.93 11.78 16.54
N SER A 32 -10.03 11.59 17.86
CA SER A 32 -11.15 12.10 18.68
C SER A 32 -11.26 13.63 18.69
N LEU A 33 -10.14 14.33 18.53
CA LEU A 33 -10.10 15.80 18.49
C LEU A 33 -10.52 16.38 17.13
N ASN A 34 -10.46 15.56 16.08
CA ASN A 34 -10.73 15.96 14.70
C ASN A 34 -12.15 15.62 14.23
N LYS A 35 -12.85 14.69 14.91
CA LYS A 35 -14.25 14.37 14.60
C LYS A 35 -15.22 15.10 15.54
N THR A 36 -16.25 15.71 14.95
CA THR A 36 -17.44 16.17 15.69
C THR A 36 -18.25 14.95 16.11
N ALA A 37 -18.67 14.91 17.38
CA ALA A 37 -19.34 13.79 18.05
C ALA A 37 -20.43 13.10 17.20
N ASN A 38 -20.05 12.08 16.43
CA ASN A 38 -20.92 11.07 15.85
C ASN A 38 -20.15 9.75 15.79
N SER A 39 -20.83 8.70 16.23
CA SER A 39 -20.30 7.40 16.63
C SER A 39 -19.74 6.59 15.46
N ASP A 40 -18.42 6.57 15.29
CA ASP A 40 -17.79 5.48 14.55
C ASP A 40 -17.88 4.20 15.38
N ASN A 41 -18.21 3.08 14.74
CA ASN A 41 -18.03 1.78 15.37
C ASN A 41 -16.52 1.52 15.58
N GLU A 42 -16.16 0.80 16.63
CA GLU A 42 -14.78 0.45 16.96
C GLU A 42 -14.05 -0.25 15.79
N ASP A 43 -14.81 -0.99 14.97
CA ASP A 43 -14.29 -1.67 13.78
C ASP A 43 -13.85 -0.70 12.67
N ASP A 44 -14.49 0.47 12.54
CA ASP A 44 -14.12 1.45 11.53
C ASP A 44 -12.85 2.20 11.94
N ILE A 45 -12.73 2.56 13.22
CA ILE A 45 -11.49 3.13 13.77
C ILE A 45 -10.32 2.17 13.56
N LYS A 46 -10.51 0.86 13.79
CA LYS A 46 -9.48 -0.15 13.53
C LYS A 46 -9.07 -0.19 12.05
N LYS A 47 -10.02 -0.07 11.11
CA LYS A 47 -9.72 -0.01 9.66
C LYS A 47 -8.96 1.26 9.31
N GLU A 48 -9.35 2.41 9.87
CA GLU A 48 -8.67 3.68 9.66
C GLU A 48 -7.22 3.62 10.17
N ILE A 49 -7.00 3.12 11.40
CA ILE A 49 -5.65 2.90 11.95
C ILE A 49 -4.79 2.07 11.01
N LEU A 50 -5.29 0.91 10.56
CA LEU A 50 -4.53 0.02 9.67
C LEU A 50 -4.28 0.67 8.30
N SER A 51 -5.19 1.50 7.82
CA SER A 51 -5.04 2.22 6.55
C SER A 51 -4.01 3.35 6.69
N THR A 52 -4.03 4.09 7.80
CA THR A 52 -3.02 5.11 8.12
C THR A 52 -1.64 4.51 8.27
N VAL A 53 -1.49 3.39 8.99
CA VAL A 53 -0.23 2.64 9.09
C VAL A 53 0.33 2.33 7.72
N ARG A 54 -0.51 1.75 6.85
CA ARG A 54 -0.13 1.37 5.50
C ARG A 54 0.29 2.58 4.68
N ILE A 55 -0.46 3.69 4.74
CA ILE A 55 -0.13 4.91 3.99
C ILE A 55 1.14 5.58 4.51
N LEU A 56 1.34 5.68 5.83
CA LEU A 56 2.59 6.21 6.40
C LEU A 56 3.79 5.37 5.97
N ASN A 57 3.60 4.06 5.85
CA ASN A 57 4.61 3.17 5.34
C ASN A 57 4.86 3.37 3.83
N SER A 58 3.81 3.40 3.01
CA SER A 58 3.94 3.57 1.55
C SER A 58 4.45 4.95 1.14
N LEU A 59 4.23 5.99 1.96
CA LEU A 59 4.80 7.33 1.76
C LEU A 59 6.26 7.45 2.24
N GLY A 60 6.83 6.40 2.84
CA GLY A 60 8.22 6.42 3.34
C GLY A 60 8.41 7.25 4.61
N HIS A 61 7.35 7.46 5.41
CA HIS A 61 7.46 8.17 6.68
C HIS A 61 7.80 7.26 7.84
N CYS A 62 7.22 6.06 7.90
CA CYS A 62 7.35 5.15 9.03
C CYS A 62 7.62 3.71 8.60
N GLU A 63 8.42 3.00 9.39
CA GLU A 63 8.49 1.54 9.37
C GLU A 63 7.73 0.94 10.54
N PHE A 64 7.12 -0.21 10.31
CA PHE A 64 6.31 -0.93 11.29
C PHE A 64 6.84 -2.33 11.44
N ASP A 65 7.31 -2.64 12.64
CA ASP A 65 7.71 -3.98 13.01
C ASP A 65 6.59 -4.62 13.83
N PHE A 66 5.96 -5.63 13.24
CA PHE A 66 4.93 -6.43 13.90
C PHE A 66 5.40 -7.84 14.25
N THR A 67 6.71 -8.11 14.14
CA THR A 67 7.31 -9.37 14.57
C THR A 67 7.30 -9.46 16.11
N ASP A 68 7.14 -10.68 16.62
CA ASP A 68 7.21 -11.02 18.04
C ASP A 68 6.32 -10.21 19.01
N ASN A 69 6.67 -10.26 20.30
CA ASN A 69 5.97 -9.55 21.38
C ASN A 69 6.29 -8.04 21.44
N HIS A 70 7.20 -7.55 20.59
CA HIS A 70 7.71 -6.18 20.62
C HIS A 70 7.31 -5.41 19.37
N ARG A 71 6.00 -5.17 19.21
CA ARG A 71 5.48 -4.38 18.08
C ARG A 71 5.90 -2.92 18.20
N ARG A 72 6.66 -2.42 17.22
CA ARG A 72 7.22 -1.06 17.25
C ARG A 72 6.95 -0.29 15.95
N VAL A 73 6.96 1.02 16.10
CA VAL A 73 6.83 2.00 15.03
C VAL A 73 8.10 2.85 15.05
N TYR A 74 8.76 2.94 13.90
CA TYR A 74 9.98 3.70 13.69
C TYR A 74 9.73 4.80 12.70
N ILE A 75 10.20 6.02 12.99
CA ILE A 75 10.20 7.11 12.02
C ILE A 75 11.40 6.96 11.08
N ALA A 76 11.21 7.18 9.79
CA ALA A 76 12.31 7.30 8.85
C ALA A 76 13.00 8.68 8.99
N PRO A 77 14.33 8.78 8.75
CA PRO A 77 15.00 10.07 8.67
C PRO A 77 14.39 10.93 7.55
N PRO A 78 14.47 12.27 7.67
CA PRO A 78 13.87 13.17 6.69
C PRO A 78 14.72 13.11 5.42
N VAL A 79 14.08 13.05 4.26
CA VAL A 79 14.79 12.87 3.00
C VAL A 79 14.00 13.49 1.85
N LEU A 80 14.72 14.13 0.91
CA LEU A 80 14.15 14.49 -0.38
C LEU A 80 14.31 13.32 -1.34
N VAL A 81 13.17 12.82 -1.82
CA VAL A 81 13.11 11.67 -2.74
C VAL A 81 12.71 12.16 -4.11
N ARG A 82 13.56 11.96 -5.12
CA ARG A 82 13.23 12.31 -6.50
C ARG A 82 12.03 11.50 -7.00
N LEU A 83 11.12 12.16 -7.71
CA LEU A 83 10.01 11.51 -8.41
C LEU A 83 10.46 11.03 -9.81
N PRO A 84 9.90 9.93 -10.34
CA PRO A 84 10.17 9.45 -11.69
C PRO A 84 9.36 10.24 -12.75
N SER A 85 9.24 11.56 -12.61
CA SER A 85 8.47 12.41 -13.52
C SER A 85 9.32 12.91 -14.69
N GLY A 86 8.68 13.04 -15.86
CA GLY A 86 9.26 13.75 -17.01
C GLY A 86 9.13 15.27 -16.84
N GLY A 87 10.06 16.01 -17.43
CA GLY A 87 10.10 17.48 -17.36
C GLY A 87 11.03 17.98 -16.26
N PHE A 88 10.61 19.04 -15.56
CA PHE A 88 11.40 19.67 -14.51
C PHE A 88 11.66 18.71 -13.34
N PRO A 89 12.88 18.68 -12.78
CA PRO A 89 13.19 17.86 -11.62
C PRO A 89 12.25 18.13 -10.45
N GLN A 90 11.78 17.04 -9.84
CA GLN A 90 10.83 17.06 -8.73
C GLN A 90 11.27 16.11 -7.63
N ALA A 91 11.09 16.51 -6.37
CA ALA A 91 11.28 15.66 -5.21
C ALA A 91 10.20 15.88 -4.15
N ILE A 92 9.88 14.82 -3.41
CA ILE A 92 8.97 14.88 -2.26
C ILE A 92 9.74 14.79 -0.95
N LEU A 93 9.22 15.40 0.10
CA LEU A 93 9.74 15.24 1.46
C LEU A 93 9.09 14.03 2.15
N ALA A 94 9.89 12.99 2.37
CA ALA A 94 9.53 11.80 3.15
C ALA A 94 10.22 11.82 4.54
N GLY A 95 9.88 10.85 5.39
CA GLY A 95 10.44 10.73 6.75
C GLY A 95 9.85 11.67 7.79
N PHE A 96 10.59 11.88 8.88
CA PHE A 96 10.12 12.66 10.02
C PHE A 96 9.80 14.11 9.65
N ARG A 97 8.83 14.69 10.35
CA ARG A 97 8.47 16.11 10.24
C ARG A 97 8.22 16.74 11.60
N THR A 98 8.38 18.05 11.65
CA THR A 98 8.07 18.90 12.80
C THR A 98 7.18 20.06 12.37
N PRO A 99 6.51 20.76 13.30
CA PRO A 99 5.68 21.91 12.96
C PRO A 99 6.40 23.04 12.19
N THR A 100 7.74 23.12 12.28
CA THR A 100 8.55 24.13 11.59
C THR A 100 9.12 23.65 10.26
N THR A 101 8.83 22.42 9.84
CA THR A 101 9.48 21.79 8.67
C THR A 101 9.18 22.53 7.37
N ILE A 102 7.93 22.94 7.14
CA ILE A 102 7.55 23.66 5.91
C ILE A 102 8.19 25.04 5.83
N ASP A 103 8.30 25.75 6.96
CA ASP A 103 8.91 27.09 6.99
C ASP A 103 10.43 27.02 6.80
N LYS A 104 11.08 26.01 7.39
CA LYS A 104 12.50 25.72 7.13
C LYS A 104 12.73 25.39 5.66
N LEU A 105 11.88 24.54 5.06
CA LEU A 105 11.97 24.19 3.64
C LEU A 105 11.79 25.42 2.74
N ARG A 106 10.77 26.25 2.99
CA ARG A 106 10.56 27.51 2.25
C ARG A 106 11.76 28.44 2.35
N SER A 107 12.39 28.53 3.51
CA SER A 107 13.57 29.35 3.73
C SER A 107 14.79 28.80 2.96
N ALA A 108 14.98 27.48 2.96
CA ALA A 108 16.02 26.82 2.18
C ALA A 108 15.85 27.08 0.68
N CYS A 109 14.65 26.84 0.12
CA CYS A 109 14.38 27.07 -1.29
C CYS A 109 14.63 28.52 -1.71
N LYS A 110 14.13 29.51 -0.94
CA LYS A 110 14.37 30.94 -1.22
C LYS A 110 15.85 31.32 -1.28
N SER A 111 16.69 30.60 -0.54
CA SER A 111 18.14 30.86 -0.49
C SER A 111 18.93 30.18 -1.61
N VAL A 112 18.36 29.18 -2.29
CA VAL A 112 18.99 28.48 -3.42
C VAL A 112 18.66 29.19 -4.74
N GLY A 113 17.38 29.43 -5.00
CA GLY A 113 16.94 29.93 -6.30
C GLY A 113 15.62 30.69 -6.23
N LYS A 114 15.42 31.60 -7.19
CA LYS A 114 14.18 32.40 -7.30
C LYS A 114 13.02 31.64 -7.95
N TYR A 115 13.31 30.58 -8.70
CA TYR A 115 12.34 29.85 -9.53
C TYR A 115 12.03 28.45 -8.99
N ILE A 116 12.12 28.26 -7.67
CA ILE A 116 11.79 26.98 -7.01
C ILE A 116 10.32 27.01 -6.60
N ASN A 117 9.55 26.03 -7.06
CA ASN A 117 8.16 25.86 -6.67
C ASN A 117 8.05 24.87 -5.50
N ILE A 118 7.27 25.23 -4.48
CA ILE A 118 6.92 24.35 -3.36
C ILE A 118 5.41 24.20 -3.34
N ASP A 119 4.95 22.96 -3.47
CA ASP A 119 3.54 22.60 -3.42
C ASP A 119 3.26 21.75 -2.18
N VAL A 120 2.30 22.17 -1.37
CA VAL A 120 1.89 21.48 -0.14
C VAL A 120 0.40 21.17 -0.25
N THR A 121 0.08 19.90 -0.46
CA THR A 121 -1.28 19.45 -0.78
C THR A 121 -1.76 18.39 0.20
N GLU A 122 -3.01 18.48 0.62
CA GLU A 122 -3.68 17.45 1.41
C GLU A 122 -3.82 16.14 0.63
N GLN A 123 -3.72 15.02 1.34
CA GLN A 123 -3.96 13.70 0.75
C GLN A 123 -5.47 13.48 0.54
N LYS A 124 -5.85 13.01 -0.64
CA LYS A 124 -7.26 12.72 -1.01
C LYS A 124 -7.72 11.31 -0.59
N SER A 125 -7.06 10.68 0.38
CA SER A 125 -7.37 9.31 0.83
C SER A 125 -8.61 9.20 1.73
N GLY A 126 -9.24 10.33 2.09
CA GLY A 126 -10.34 10.37 3.06
C GLY A 126 -9.91 10.27 4.53
N LEU A 127 -8.64 9.91 4.80
CA LEU A 127 -8.10 9.80 6.15
C LEU A 127 -7.63 11.16 6.69
N ILE A 128 -7.94 11.42 7.96
CA ILE A 128 -7.69 12.72 8.61
C ILE A 128 -6.30 12.86 9.24
N LEU A 129 -5.63 11.75 9.55
CA LEU A 129 -4.30 11.71 10.21
C LEU A 129 -3.22 11.18 9.26
N VAL A 130 -3.21 11.68 8.04
CA VAL A 130 -2.19 11.36 7.03
C VAL A 130 -1.48 12.66 6.63
N PRO A 131 -0.15 12.67 6.62
CA PRO A 131 0.62 13.88 6.34
C PRO A 131 0.41 14.38 4.92
N LYS A 132 0.47 15.70 4.76
CA LYS A 132 0.39 16.37 3.46
C LYS A 132 1.52 15.92 2.56
N ARG A 133 1.26 15.91 1.26
CA ARG A 133 2.33 15.83 0.27
C ARG A 133 3.05 17.17 0.23
N VAL A 134 4.38 17.12 0.24
CA VAL A 134 5.25 18.29 0.12
C VAL A 134 6.16 18.02 -1.07
N LEU A 135 5.91 18.71 -2.17
CA LEU A 135 6.65 18.61 -3.43
C LEU A 135 7.51 19.85 -3.59
N ILE A 136 8.73 19.64 -4.07
CA ILE A 136 9.64 20.67 -4.52
C ILE A 136 9.91 20.41 -6.00
N GLN A 137 9.78 21.45 -6.81
CA GLN A 137 10.14 21.42 -8.23
C GLN A 137 11.17 22.51 -8.51
N THR A 138 12.19 22.15 -9.27
CA THR A 138 13.34 23.00 -9.60
C THR A 138 13.61 22.97 -11.10
N GLU A 139 14.48 23.84 -11.60
CA GLU A 139 14.90 23.79 -13.01
C GLU A 139 16.02 22.76 -13.20
N ASP A 140 16.90 22.63 -12.20
CA ASP A 140 18.03 21.72 -12.20
C ASP A 140 18.01 20.79 -10.97
N VAL A 141 18.50 19.56 -11.13
CA VAL A 141 18.59 18.58 -10.04
C VAL A 141 19.56 19.03 -8.95
N SER A 142 20.61 19.77 -9.30
CA SER A 142 21.59 20.32 -8.36
C SER A 142 20.95 21.27 -7.34
N GLU A 143 19.87 21.98 -7.71
CA GLU A 143 19.11 22.81 -6.78
C GLU A 143 18.42 21.96 -5.70
N LEU A 144 17.88 20.78 -6.05
CA LEU A 144 17.30 19.85 -5.05
C LEU A 144 18.36 19.35 -4.08
N GLN A 145 19.56 19.05 -4.58
CA GLN A 145 20.69 18.63 -3.76
C GLN A 145 21.15 19.76 -2.82
N GLU A 146 21.22 21.00 -3.29
CA GLU A 146 21.57 22.15 -2.45
C GLU A 146 20.51 22.43 -1.38
N ILE A 147 19.21 22.33 -1.72
CA ILE A 147 18.11 22.45 -0.75
C ILE A 147 18.25 21.42 0.36
N ALA A 148 18.51 20.15 0.00
CA ALA A 148 18.72 19.08 0.98
C ALA A 148 19.94 19.35 1.88
N ALA A 149 21.06 19.79 1.29
CA ALA A 149 22.27 20.15 2.04
C ALA A 149 22.02 21.28 3.05
N LYS A 150 21.27 22.33 2.67
CA LYS A 150 20.90 23.43 3.59
C LYS A 150 20.00 22.99 4.74
N LEU A 151 19.16 21.99 4.50
CA LEU A 151 18.30 21.40 5.52
C LEU A 151 19.03 20.34 6.38
N ALA A 152 20.27 19.98 6.01
CA ALA A 152 21.02 18.87 6.59
C ALA A 152 20.25 17.54 6.52
N ILE A 153 19.63 17.28 5.37
CA ILE A 153 18.91 16.04 5.08
C ILE A 153 19.47 15.40 3.81
N ASP A 154 19.19 14.12 3.62
CA ASP A 154 19.63 13.41 2.43
C ASP A 154 18.79 13.79 1.20
N PHE A 155 19.41 13.69 0.03
CA PHE A 155 18.74 13.71 -1.27
C PHE A 155 18.99 12.40 -2.00
N ILE A 156 17.91 11.69 -2.32
CA ILE A 156 17.96 10.48 -3.13
C ILE A 156 17.65 10.87 -4.57
N GLU A 157 18.71 10.99 -5.37
CA GLU A 157 18.60 11.37 -6.77
C GLU A 157 17.94 10.27 -7.61
N THR A 158 18.25 9.01 -7.37
CA THR A 158 17.58 7.91 -8.09
C THR A 158 16.15 7.76 -7.55
N PRO A 159 15.10 7.82 -8.38
CA PRO A 159 13.73 7.69 -7.89
C PRO A 159 13.54 6.44 -7.05
N SER A 160 13.13 6.60 -5.79
CA SER A 160 13.01 5.46 -4.87
C SER A 160 11.93 4.46 -5.31
N SER A 161 10.95 4.89 -6.11
CA SER A 161 10.00 3.99 -6.77
C SER A 161 10.73 2.94 -7.63
N TRP A 162 11.73 3.36 -8.41
CA TRP A 162 12.55 2.45 -9.21
C TRP A 162 13.40 1.51 -8.34
N SER A 163 14.15 2.07 -7.38
CA SER A 163 15.04 1.28 -6.52
C SER A 163 14.29 0.23 -5.70
N LEU A 164 13.15 0.61 -5.10
CA LEU A 164 12.31 -0.30 -4.31
C LEU A 164 11.67 -1.38 -5.17
N LEU A 165 11.23 -1.03 -6.39
CA LEU A 165 10.66 -1.99 -7.31
C LEU A 165 11.67 -3.08 -7.66
N HIS A 166 12.89 -2.69 -8.04
CA HIS A 166 13.95 -3.63 -8.37
C HIS A 166 14.42 -4.46 -7.16
N PHE A 167 14.45 -3.85 -5.97
CA PHE A 167 14.80 -4.54 -4.73
C PHE A 167 13.70 -5.53 -4.26
N SER A 168 12.43 -5.25 -4.53
CA SER A 168 11.32 -6.13 -4.14
C SER A 168 11.43 -7.50 -4.80
N ALA A 169 11.07 -8.57 -4.07
CA ALA A 169 10.95 -9.91 -4.63
C ALA A 169 9.89 -9.98 -5.74
N SER A 170 9.96 -11.00 -6.60
CA SER A 170 8.81 -11.46 -7.39
C SER A 170 7.98 -12.47 -6.58
N LEU A 171 6.75 -12.75 -7.04
CA LEU A 171 5.87 -13.77 -6.46
C LEU A 171 6.52 -15.15 -6.55
N GLU A 172 7.21 -15.44 -7.65
CA GLU A 172 7.95 -16.69 -7.82
C GLU A 172 9.10 -16.80 -6.81
N ASP A 173 9.95 -15.78 -6.71
CA ASP A 173 11.04 -15.74 -5.74
C ASP A 173 10.51 -15.91 -4.31
N TYR A 174 9.41 -15.22 -3.97
CA TYR A 174 8.78 -15.29 -2.66
C TYR A 174 8.31 -16.72 -2.35
N LEU A 175 7.63 -17.39 -3.28
CA LEU A 175 7.08 -18.73 -3.07
C LEU A 175 8.16 -19.82 -3.01
N ILE A 176 9.25 -19.69 -3.79
CA ILE A 176 10.39 -20.62 -3.75
C ILE A 176 11.10 -20.57 -2.40
N ASN A 177 11.16 -19.40 -1.77
CA ASN A 177 11.79 -19.20 -0.47
C ASN A 177 10.85 -19.51 0.73
N CYS A 178 9.61 -19.94 0.48
CA CYS A 178 8.70 -20.34 1.55
C CYS A 178 9.09 -21.70 2.15
N HIS A 179 8.93 -21.83 3.47
CA HIS A 179 9.20 -23.08 4.20
C HIS A 179 7.95 -23.98 4.22
N TRP A 180 7.80 -24.77 3.16
CA TRP A 180 6.72 -25.75 3.05
C TRP A 180 6.90 -26.92 4.01
N SER A 181 5.83 -27.24 4.75
CA SER A 181 5.76 -28.29 5.75
C SER A 181 4.50 -29.14 5.55
N ASP A 182 4.50 -30.34 6.10
CA ASP A 182 3.37 -31.27 6.07
C ASP A 182 2.57 -31.19 7.40
N GLU A 183 2.61 -30.01 8.06
CA GLU A 183 1.91 -29.79 9.31
C GLU A 183 0.38 -29.88 9.11
N PRO A 184 -0.34 -30.50 10.06
CA PRO A 184 -1.78 -30.61 9.98
C PRO A 184 -2.45 -29.25 10.09
N GLU A 185 -3.65 -29.13 9.53
CA GLU A 185 -4.42 -27.89 9.58
C GLU A 185 -4.75 -27.46 11.02
N LEU A 186 -4.57 -26.17 11.30
CA LEU A 186 -4.87 -25.57 12.59
C LEU A 186 -6.36 -25.65 12.92
N ASN A 187 -6.67 -26.05 14.15
CA ASN A 187 -8.04 -26.11 14.69
C ASN A 187 -8.63 -24.74 15.10
N TRP A 188 -8.14 -23.64 14.52
CA TRP A 188 -8.54 -22.28 14.86
C TRP A 188 -9.68 -21.77 13.96
N LYS A 189 -10.37 -20.70 14.39
CA LYS A 189 -11.36 -20.04 13.54
C LYS A 189 -10.70 -19.56 12.23
N ARG A 190 -11.25 -20.02 11.11
CA ARG A 190 -10.68 -19.85 9.77
C ARG A 190 -11.59 -19.03 8.85
N LYS A 191 -10.97 -18.19 8.04
CA LYS A 191 -11.55 -17.64 6.81
C LYS A 191 -10.68 -18.05 5.62
N THR A 192 -11.30 -18.26 4.46
CA THR A 192 -10.60 -18.60 3.22
C THR A 192 -10.68 -17.43 2.26
N PHE A 193 -9.59 -17.12 1.57
CA PHE A 193 -9.60 -16.13 0.50
C PHE A 193 -10.35 -16.68 -0.71
N ASP A 194 -11.38 -15.96 -1.13
CA ASP A 194 -12.17 -16.26 -2.33
C ASP A 194 -11.67 -15.40 -3.49
N GLU A 195 -11.23 -16.06 -4.55
CA GLU A 195 -10.67 -15.45 -5.76
C GLU A 195 -11.68 -14.69 -6.61
N ASN A 196 -12.98 -14.96 -6.49
CA ASN A 196 -14.02 -14.32 -7.31
C ASN A 196 -14.49 -12.99 -6.73
N ILE A 197 -14.36 -12.82 -5.41
CA ILE A 197 -14.71 -11.56 -4.72
C ILE A 197 -13.51 -10.88 -4.06
N LEU A 198 -12.33 -11.50 -4.17
CA LEU A 198 -11.04 -11.05 -3.62
C LEU A 198 -11.10 -10.76 -2.11
N ARG A 199 -11.80 -11.60 -1.33
CA ARG A 199 -12.04 -11.37 0.10
C ARG A 199 -11.94 -12.65 0.92
N PHE A 200 -11.65 -12.49 2.20
CA PHE A 200 -11.69 -13.60 3.16
C PHE A 200 -13.12 -13.85 3.63
N ILE A 201 -13.67 -15.01 3.27
CA ILE A 201 -15.00 -15.48 3.67
C ILE A 201 -14.92 -16.54 4.76
N LEU A 202 -15.95 -16.64 5.61
CA LEU A 202 -16.03 -17.73 6.58
C LEU A 202 -16.16 -19.05 5.83
N SER A 203 -15.30 -20.01 6.17
CA SER A 203 -15.40 -21.33 5.57
C SER A 203 -16.49 -22.15 6.26
N PRO A 204 -17.38 -22.85 5.52
CA PRO A 204 -18.49 -23.63 6.09
C PRO A 204 -18.05 -24.71 7.10
N THR A 205 -16.84 -25.25 6.94
CA THR A 205 -16.27 -26.30 7.80
C THR A 205 -15.78 -25.81 9.17
N SER A 206 -15.89 -24.52 9.48
CA SER A 206 -15.58 -24.01 10.83
C SER A 206 -16.63 -24.35 11.90
N ILE A 207 -17.73 -25.02 11.52
CA ILE A 207 -18.88 -25.32 12.40
C ILE A 207 -18.90 -26.78 12.87
N ARG A 208 -18.16 -27.70 12.23
CA ARG A 208 -18.09 -29.11 12.64
C ARG A 208 -16.64 -29.57 12.62
N GLY A 209 -16.18 -30.11 13.75
CA GLY A 209 -14.81 -30.56 13.97
C GLY A 209 -14.48 -31.90 13.29
N ASP A 210 -15.12 -32.18 12.16
CA ASP A 210 -14.87 -33.34 11.33
C ASP A 210 -14.02 -32.90 10.13
N GLY A 211 -12.81 -33.46 10.01
CA GLY A 211 -11.87 -33.23 8.91
C GLY A 211 -12.35 -33.69 7.53
N SER A 212 -13.66 -33.74 7.30
CA SER A 212 -14.28 -34.11 6.03
C SER A 212 -14.51 -32.88 5.15
N ASP A 213 -13.47 -32.52 4.38
CA ASP A 213 -13.43 -32.30 2.92
C ASP A 213 -14.64 -31.68 2.15
N ALA A 214 -15.48 -30.86 2.78
CA ALA A 214 -16.59 -30.17 2.10
C ALA A 214 -16.25 -28.73 1.65
N GLY A 215 -14.99 -28.49 1.26
CA GLY A 215 -14.51 -27.16 0.86
C GLY A 215 -13.24 -27.20 0.03
N LYS A 216 -13.05 -28.23 -0.80
CA LYS A 216 -11.99 -28.24 -1.81
C LYS A 216 -12.25 -27.04 -2.72
N SER A 217 -11.38 -26.04 -2.62
CA SER A 217 -11.19 -25.11 -3.71
C SER A 217 -10.97 -25.96 -4.96
N LYS A 218 -11.57 -25.56 -6.10
CA LYS A 218 -11.30 -26.24 -7.37
C LYS A 218 -9.82 -26.10 -7.78
N LEU A 219 -9.12 -25.16 -7.13
CA LEU A 219 -7.70 -24.92 -7.27
C LEU A 219 -6.94 -25.77 -6.24
N ASP A 220 -5.79 -26.30 -6.67
CA ASP A 220 -4.87 -27.05 -5.80
C ASP A 220 -4.20 -26.15 -4.74
N ILE A 221 -4.54 -24.86 -4.68
CA ILE A 221 -4.01 -23.88 -3.74
C ILE A 221 -5.12 -23.11 -3.02
N ARG A 222 -4.90 -22.82 -1.74
CA ARG A 222 -5.82 -22.08 -0.88
C ARG A 222 -5.09 -21.19 0.11
N LEU A 223 -5.49 -19.93 0.22
CA LEU A 223 -5.03 -19.04 1.28
C LEU A 223 -6.04 -19.00 2.43
N SER A 224 -5.59 -19.39 3.62
CA SER A 224 -6.40 -19.41 4.84
C SER A 224 -5.90 -18.38 5.85
N GLN A 225 -6.83 -17.63 6.42
CA GLN A 225 -6.60 -16.72 7.55
C GLN A 225 -7.10 -17.39 8.83
N TYR A 226 -6.20 -17.59 9.80
CA TYR A 226 -6.54 -18.10 11.13
C TYR A 226 -6.47 -16.98 12.15
N GLN A 227 -7.41 -16.99 13.10
CA GLN A 227 -7.39 -16.09 14.24
C GLN A 227 -6.88 -16.84 15.47
N HIS A 228 -5.79 -16.36 16.05
CA HIS A 228 -5.23 -16.94 17.27
C HIS A 228 -6.26 -16.85 18.42
N PRO A 229 -6.51 -17.94 19.16
CA PRO A 229 -7.58 -18.00 20.17
C PRO A 229 -7.41 -16.97 21.29
N TYR A 230 -6.17 -16.75 21.75
CA TYR A 230 -5.87 -15.84 22.87
C TYR A 230 -5.30 -14.46 22.49
N ARG A 231 -4.57 -14.32 21.38
CA ARG A 231 -3.80 -13.10 21.05
C ARG A 231 -4.52 -12.14 20.11
N ASN A 232 -5.71 -12.52 19.61
CA ASN A 232 -6.46 -11.81 18.57
C ASN A 232 -5.60 -11.42 17.34
N THR A 233 -4.51 -12.16 17.10
CA THR A 233 -3.63 -12.00 15.95
C THR A 233 -4.15 -12.85 14.80
N LYS A 234 -3.86 -12.40 13.58
CA LYS A 234 -4.21 -13.11 12.36
C LYS A 234 -2.94 -13.63 11.73
N ILE A 235 -2.90 -14.92 11.44
CA ILE A 235 -1.83 -15.57 10.67
C ILE A 235 -2.43 -16.11 9.37
N TYR A 236 -1.59 -16.22 8.34
CA TYR A 236 -2.02 -16.62 7.01
C TYR A 236 -1.18 -17.79 6.56
N TYR A 237 -1.84 -18.86 6.12
CA TYR A 237 -1.18 -20.04 5.57
C TYR A 237 -1.65 -20.25 4.14
N LEU A 238 -0.68 -20.51 3.27
CA LEU A 238 -0.92 -21.01 1.94
C LEU A 238 -0.88 -22.53 2.01
N TRP A 239 -1.97 -23.15 1.58
CA TRP A 239 -2.13 -24.60 1.50
C TRP A 239 -2.05 -25.00 0.04
N GLN A 240 -1.25 -26.02 -0.25
CA GLN A 240 -1.16 -26.64 -1.56
C GLN A 240 -1.09 -28.15 -1.38
N GLU A 241 -2.09 -28.86 -1.90
CA GLU A 241 -2.26 -30.30 -1.65
C GLU A 241 -2.26 -30.61 -0.13
N GLU A 242 -1.33 -31.44 0.34
CA GLU A 242 -1.16 -31.81 1.76
C GLU A 242 -0.14 -30.92 2.49
N ARG A 243 0.46 -29.94 1.81
CA ARG A 243 1.53 -29.11 2.35
C ARG A 243 1.04 -27.70 2.66
N CYS A 244 1.68 -27.05 3.62
CA CYS A 244 1.42 -25.67 3.96
C CYS A 244 2.66 -24.87 4.30
N THR A 245 2.55 -23.56 4.15
CA THR A 245 3.56 -22.60 4.60
C THR A 245 2.88 -21.35 5.14
N GLN A 246 3.42 -20.79 6.21
CA GLN A 246 3.01 -19.46 6.65
C GLN A 246 3.46 -18.42 5.63
N VAL A 247 2.59 -17.47 5.28
CA VAL A 247 2.88 -16.42 4.31
C VAL A 247 2.44 -15.06 4.81
N GLU A 248 3.04 -14.02 4.26
CA GLU A 248 2.46 -12.69 4.28
C GLU A 248 1.15 -12.66 3.48
N ARG A 249 0.16 -11.94 4.03
CA ARG A 249 -1.20 -11.90 3.48
C ARG A 249 -1.24 -11.49 2.01
N ASP A 250 -0.51 -10.42 1.67
CA ASP A 250 -0.64 -9.79 0.35
C ASP A 250 0.05 -10.64 -0.73
N TRP A 251 1.20 -11.27 -0.42
CA TRP A 251 1.80 -12.29 -1.28
C TRP A 251 0.90 -13.52 -1.47
N GLY A 252 0.32 -14.05 -0.39
CA GLY A 252 -0.58 -15.19 -0.45
C GLY A 252 -1.82 -14.94 -1.33
N ARG A 253 -2.33 -13.71 -1.38
CA ARG A 253 -3.46 -13.34 -2.27
C ARG A 253 -3.07 -13.50 -3.72
N TYR A 254 -1.90 -12.99 -4.12
CA TYR A 254 -1.42 -13.09 -5.48
C TYR A 254 -1.08 -14.54 -5.88
N ALA A 255 -0.67 -15.39 -4.93
CA ALA A 255 -0.50 -16.83 -5.19
C ALA A 255 -1.83 -17.51 -5.60
N VAL A 256 -2.92 -17.22 -4.90
CA VAL A 256 -4.26 -17.75 -5.25
C VAL A 256 -4.78 -17.14 -6.56
N ILE A 257 -4.61 -15.83 -6.76
CA ILE A 257 -5.01 -15.12 -7.99
C ILE A 257 -4.29 -15.70 -9.22
N LYS A 258 -2.98 -15.94 -9.11
CA LYS A 258 -2.16 -16.59 -10.15
C LYS A 258 -2.71 -17.97 -10.49
N ALA A 259 -2.95 -18.82 -9.49
CA ALA A 259 -3.48 -20.16 -9.73
C ALA A 259 -4.88 -20.16 -10.34
N ALA A 260 -5.71 -19.18 -9.95
CA ALA A 260 -7.01 -18.93 -10.55
C ALA A 260 -6.95 -18.35 -11.96
N LYS A 261 -5.76 -17.93 -12.44
CA LYS A 261 -5.53 -17.28 -13.74
C LYS A 261 -6.39 -16.03 -13.91
N ILE A 262 -6.45 -15.23 -12.86
CA ILE A 262 -7.18 -13.97 -12.83
C ILE A 262 -6.18 -12.82 -13.02
N GLN A 263 -6.53 -11.88 -13.90
CA GLN A 263 -5.79 -10.63 -14.07
C GLN A 263 -6.49 -9.51 -13.32
N VAL A 264 -5.79 -8.90 -12.35
CA VAL A 264 -6.40 -7.91 -11.44
C VAL A 264 -5.87 -6.49 -11.57
N LEU A 265 -4.81 -6.26 -12.32
CA LEU A 265 -4.15 -4.96 -12.42
C LEU A 265 -4.65 -4.21 -13.66
N ILE A 266 -5.26 -3.05 -13.46
CA ILE A 266 -5.72 -2.18 -14.55
C ILE A 266 -4.79 -0.98 -14.65
N TYR A 267 -4.43 -0.60 -15.87
CA TYR A 267 -3.55 0.54 -16.13
C TYR A 267 -4.09 1.45 -17.24
N ASP A 268 -4.18 2.74 -16.91
CA ASP A 268 -4.46 3.80 -17.86
C ASP A 268 -3.14 4.44 -18.31
N GLN A 269 -2.71 4.11 -19.53
CA GLN A 269 -1.49 4.64 -20.14
C GLN A 269 -1.58 6.15 -20.42
N HIS A 270 -2.77 6.69 -20.66
CA HIS A 270 -2.94 8.10 -21.01
C HIS A 270 -2.87 9.00 -19.78
N ARG A 271 -3.38 8.51 -18.64
CA ARG A 271 -3.41 9.25 -17.37
C ARG A 271 -2.34 8.80 -16.38
N PHE A 272 -1.53 7.80 -16.73
CA PHE A 272 -0.52 7.19 -15.87
C PHE A 272 -1.11 6.71 -14.52
N LEU A 273 -2.28 6.06 -14.59
CA LEU A 273 -3.01 5.58 -13.41
C LEU A 273 -2.97 4.07 -13.34
N MET A 274 -2.64 3.55 -12.16
CA MET A 274 -2.74 2.12 -11.87
C MET A 274 -3.85 1.87 -10.86
N ALA A 275 -4.81 1.04 -11.23
CA ALA A 275 -5.91 0.65 -10.36
C ALA A 275 -5.68 -0.77 -9.84
N VAL A 276 -5.72 -0.92 -8.52
CA VAL A 276 -5.50 -2.19 -7.81
C VAL A 276 -6.72 -2.49 -6.92
N PRO A 277 -7.39 -3.65 -7.04
CA PRO A 277 -8.53 -3.97 -6.20
C PRO A 277 -8.17 -3.94 -4.71
N VAL A 278 -9.05 -3.41 -3.87
CA VAL A 278 -8.84 -3.38 -2.40
C VAL A 278 -8.71 -4.79 -1.81
N GLY A 279 -9.35 -5.77 -2.45
CA GLY A 279 -9.27 -7.18 -2.08
C GLY A 279 -7.91 -7.83 -2.35
N ALA A 280 -7.18 -7.32 -3.35
CA ALA A 280 -5.88 -7.79 -3.80
C ALA A 280 -4.84 -6.67 -3.68
N LYS A 281 -4.65 -6.14 -2.47
CA LYS A 281 -3.64 -5.10 -2.25
C LYS A 281 -2.23 -5.63 -2.57
N LEU A 282 -1.39 -4.77 -3.14
CA LEU A 282 -0.01 -5.09 -3.47
C LEU A 282 0.81 -5.47 -2.23
N PRO A 283 1.83 -6.34 -2.36
CA PRO A 283 2.87 -6.49 -1.36
C PRO A 283 3.53 -5.15 -1.02
N GLN A 284 4.00 -5.01 0.22
CA GLN A 284 4.37 -3.72 0.83
C GLN A 284 5.34 -2.88 -0.01
N LEU A 285 6.45 -3.48 -0.49
CA LEU A 285 7.47 -2.76 -1.26
C LEU A 285 6.97 -2.36 -2.66
N LEU A 286 6.12 -3.19 -3.27
CA LEU A 286 5.48 -2.87 -4.56
C LEU A 286 4.48 -1.72 -4.40
N GLU A 287 3.68 -1.73 -3.34
CA GLU A 287 2.78 -0.62 -3.03
C GLU A 287 3.54 0.69 -2.79
N ARG A 288 4.59 0.62 -1.96
CA ARG A 288 5.45 1.78 -1.67
C ARG A 288 6.08 2.34 -2.94
N SER A 289 6.55 1.46 -3.84
CA SER A 289 7.08 1.88 -5.13
C SER A 289 6.07 2.73 -5.91
N LEU A 290 4.82 2.25 -6.04
CA LEU A 290 3.78 3.00 -6.75
C LEU A 290 3.40 4.30 -6.06
N THR A 291 3.32 4.32 -4.72
CA THR A 291 3.04 5.53 -3.95
C THR A 291 4.13 6.59 -4.14
N LEU A 292 5.40 6.19 -4.20
CA LEU A 292 6.53 7.09 -4.41
C LEU A 292 6.72 7.55 -5.86
N CYS A 293 5.88 7.10 -6.81
CA CYS A 293 5.84 7.70 -8.15
C CYS A 293 5.29 9.14 -8.13
N SER A 294 4.40 9.45 -7.18
CA SER A 294 3.78 10.78 -7.08
C SER A 294 3.91 11.43 -5.71
N GLY A 295 4.09 10.64 -4.64
CA GLY A 295 3.99 11.10 -3.25
C GLY A 295 2.55 11.32 -2.77
N TYR A 296 1.57 10.87 -3.55
CA TYR A 296 0.17 10.81 -3.11
C TYR A 296 -0.17 9.44 -2.56
N ALA A 297 -0.91 9.41 -1.46
CA ALA A 297 -1.55 8.20 -0.98
C ALA A 297 -2.57 7.71 -2.04
N PRO A 298 -2.76 6.38 -2.19
CA PRO A 298 -3.72 5.86 -3.14
C PRO A 298 -5.14 6.34 -2.80
N ILE A 299 -5.92 6.64 -3.83
CA ILE A 299 -7.32 7.09 -3.70
C ILE A 299 -8.22 5.88 -3.84
N PHE A 300 -9.11 5.69 -2.87
CA PHE A 300 -10.15 4.67 -2.95
C PHE A 300 -11.28 5.13 -3.86
N ILE A 301 -11.71 4.25 -4.76
CA ILE A 301 -12.93 4.39 -5.54
C ILE A 301 -13.73 3.10 -5.46
N GLU A 302 -15.05 3.22 -5.34
CA GLU A 302 -15.93 2.05 -5.21
C GLU A 302 -16.11 1.32 -6.56
N GLU A 303 -16.25 2.08 -7.64
CA GLU A 303 -16.40 1.55 -8.99
C GLU A 303 -15.49 2.31 -9.96
N LEU A 304 -14.91 1.60 -10.94
CA LEU A 304 -14.16 2.24 -12.01
C LEU A 304 -15.13 2.72 -13.10
N PRO A 305 -15.08 3.99 -13.53
CA PRO A 305 -15.80 4.46 -14.70
C PRO A 305 -15.11 3.90 -15.95
N LEU A 306 -15.53 2.70 -16.35
CA LEU A 306 -14.98 2.00 -17.50
C LEU A 306 -15.62 2.55 -18.78
N GLN A 307 -14.83 3.21 -19.63
CA GLN A 307 -15.27 3.48 -20.99
C GLN A 307 -15.30 2.16 -21.77
N GLN A 308 -16.41 1.87 -22.46
CA GLN A 308 -16.53 0.77 -23.42
C GLN A 308 -15.63 1.06 -24.64
N LEU A 309 -14.33 0.88 -24.49
CA LEU A 309 -13.37 0.90 -25.58
C LEU A 309 -12.68 -0.46 -25.61
N ALA A 310 -12.87 -1.11 -26.76
CA ALA A 310 -12.41 -2.44 -27.17
C ALA A 310 -11.46 -3.17 -26.21
N ILE A 311 -11.91 -4.35 -25.76
CA ILE A 311 -11.08 -5.43 -25.24
C ILE A 311 -9.95 -5.66 -26.25
N ASN A 312 -8.79 -5.06 -26.04
CA ASN A 312 -7.62 -5.34 -26.85
C ASN A 312 -7.23 -6.81 -26.61
N LEU A 313 -7.21 -7.54 -27.72
CA LEU A 313 -7.04 -8.99 -27.87
C LEU A 313 -5.63 -9.47 -27.49
N SER A 314 -5.24 -9.35 -26.23
CA SER A 314 -4.00 -9.96 -25.72
C SER A 314 -4.17 -10.79 -24.46
N ILE A 315 -5.38 -10.83 -23.87
CA ILE A 315 -5.70 -11.77 -22.81
C ILE A 315 -6.11 -13.10 -23.48
N PRO A 316 -5.41 -14.22 -23.26
CA PRO A 316 -5.85 -15.52 -23.72
C PRO A 316 -7.28 -15.76 -23.24
N LYS A 317 -8.18 -16.29 -24.09
CA LYS A 317 -9.60 -16.60 -23.76
C LYS A 317 -9.81 -17.47 -22.50
N ARG A 318 -8.74 -17.94 -21.84
CA ARG A 318 -8.74 -18.76 -20.63
C ARG A 318 -8.57 -17.96 -19.33
N GLU A 319 -8.29 -16.66 -19.38
CA GLU A 319 -8.06 -15.84 -18.18
C GLU A 319 -9.28 -14.95 -17.87
N VAL A 320 -9.61 -14.82 -16.59
CA VAL A 320 -10.71 -13.99 -16.11
C VAL A 320 -10.18 -12.60 -15.74
N ALA A 321 -10.76 -11.55 -16.33
CA ALA A 321 -10.44 -10.17 -15.96
C ALA A 321 -11.23 -9.74 -14.71
N VAL A 322 -10.61 -8.92 -13.87
CA VAL A 322 -11.24 -8.37 -12.65
C VAL A 322 -12.52 -7.59 -12.89
N THR A 323 -12.74 -7.07 -14.11
CA THR A 323 -13.98 -6.41 -14.51
C THR A 323 -15.20 -7.33 -14.43
N ASN A 324 -14.99 -8.65 -14.39
CA ASN A 324 -16.04 -9.66 -14.26
C ASN A 324 -16.21 -10.16 -12.82
N LEU A 325 -15.45 -9.61 -11.87
CA LEU A 325 -15.45 -10.00 -10.47
C LEU A 325 -16.29 -9.04 -9.62
N ASN A 326 -16.91 -9.56 -8.56
CA ASN A 326 -17.61 -8.73 -7.58
C ASN A 326 -16.61 -8.19 -6.56
N VAL A 327 -15.83 -7.21 -6.99
CA VAL A 327 -14.87 -6.47 -6.15
C VAL A 327 -15.52 -5.22 -5.59
N THR A 328 -15.00 -4.75 -4.46
CA THR A 328 -15.63 -3.63 -3.72
C THR A 328 -14.85 -2.34 -3.83
N GLY A 329 -14.23 -2.16 -4.99
CA GLY A 329 -13.44 -0.98 -5.28
C GLY A 329 -11.95 -1.20 -5.42
N PHE A 330 -11.31 -0.10 -5.81
CA PHE A 330 -9.93 -0.03 -6.26
C PHE A 330 -9.19 1.07 -5.53
N ASN A 331 -7.91 0.85 -5.31
CA ASN A 331 -6.93 1.86 -4.96
C ASN A 331 -6.28 2.37 -6.25
N LEU A 332 -6.36 3.68 -6.47
CA LEU A 332 -5.75 4.36 -7.59
C LEU A 332 -4.40 4.95 -7.21
N PHE A 333 -3.36 4.52 -7.91
CA PHE A 333 -2.02 5.10 -7.85
C PHE A 333 -1.84 6.03 -9.05
N ARG A 334 -1.26 7.20 -8.80
CA ARG A 334 -1.11 8.28 -9.78
C ARG A 334 0.33 8.46 -10.23
N ASP A 335 0.48 9.01 -11.43
CA ASP A 335 1.75 9.35 -12.06
C ASP A 335 2.69 8.14 -12.13
N VAL A 336 2.14 6.94 -12.29
CA VAL A 336 2.90 5.69 -12.39
C VAL A 336 3.40 5.55 -13.82
N PRO A 337 4.72 5.62 -14.09
CA PRO A 337 5.26 5.44 -15.43
C PRO A 337 4.99 4.02 -15.97
N PRO A 338 4.84 3.84 -17.29
CA PRO A 338 4.51 2.54 -17.88
C PRO A 338 5.49 1.43 -17.48
N GLN A 339 6.79 1.73 -17.44
CA GLN A 339 7.83 0.76 -17.08
C GLN A 339 7.68 0.28 -15.63
N ILE A 340 7.30 1.18 -14.70
CA ILE A 340 7.05 0.82 -13.30
C ILE A 340 5.78 -0.05 -13.20
N ALA A 341 4.73 0.28 -13.95
CA ALA A 341 3.51 -0.53 -13.97
C ALA A 341 3.77 -1.95 -14.52
N GLU A 342 4.52 -2.05 -15.63
CA GLU A 342 4.88 -3.31 -16.27
C GLU A 342 5.73 -4.21 -15.37
N ILE A 343 6.79 -3.67 -14.75
CA ILE A 343 7.64 -4.44 -13.83
C ILE A 343 6.84 -4.85 -12.59
N THR A 344 5.95 -3.99 -12.09
CA THR A 344 5.08 -4.33 -10.95
C THR A 344 4.16 -5.51 -11.28
N ALA A 345 3.54 -5.51 -12.48
CA ALA A 345 2.69 -6.59 -12.94
C ALA A 345 3.50 -7.88 -13.15
N ALA A 346 4.66 -7.79 -13.80
CA ALA A 346 5.55 -8.93 -14.03
C ALA A 346 6.00 -9.59 -12.71
N LYS A 347 6.36 -8.79 -11.69
CA LYS A 347 6.72 -9.31 -10.35
C LYS A 347 5.59 -10.07 -9.67
N LEU A 348 4.34 -9.86 -10.07
CA LEU A 348 3.17 -10.54 -9.51
C LEU A 348 2.62 -11.64 -10.41
N ASP A 349 3.30 -11.95 -11.52
CA ASP A 349 2.82 -12.83 -12.57
C ASP A 349 1.42 -12.40 -13.07
N GLN A 350 1.32 -11.12 -13.38
CA GLN A 350 0.11 -10.47 -13.89
C GLN A 350 0.40 -9.80 -15.23
N SER A 351 -0.61 -9.77 -16.07
CA SER A 351 -0.67 -8.94 -17.27
C SER A 351 -1.49 -7.68 -16.98
N LEU A 352 -1.04 -6.54 -17.49
CA LEU A 352 -1.79 -5.29 -17.36
C LEU A 352 -3.04 -5.31 -18.24
N LEU A 353 -4.17 -4.99 -17.64
CA LEU A 353 -5.41 -4.68 -18.33
C LEU A 353 -5.39 -3.21 -18.72
N PHE A 354 -5.09 -2.90 -19.99
CA PHE A 354 -5.04 -1.52 -20.45
C PHE A 354 -6.45 -0.95 -20.63
N GLN A 355 -6.76 0.12 -19.89
CA GLN A 355 -8.07 0.76 -19.94
C GLN A 355 -8.01 2.25 -19.62
N SER A 356 -8.74 3.05 -20.40
CA SER A 356 -8.95 4.47 -20.11
C SER A 356 -9.89 4.63 -18.92
N LEU A 357 -9.44 5.35 -17.89
CA LEU A 357 -10.19 5.59 -16.66
C LEU A 357 -10.66 7.04 -16.64
N ASP A 358 -11.96 7.28 -16.81
CA ASP A 358 -12.50 8.65 -16.79
C ASP A 358 -12.73 9.17 -15.36
N ILE A 359 -11.63 9.36 -14.64
CA ILE A 359 -11.61 9.76 -13.24
C ILE A 359 -11.01 11.15 -13.10
N LYS A 360 -11.76 12.09 -12.52
CA LYS A 360 -11.24 13.40 -12.10
C LYS A 360 -10.61 13.25 -10.72
N LEU A 361 -9.30 13.40 -10.65
CA LEU A 361 -8.50 13.13 -9.44
C LEU A 361 -8.12 14.35 -8.62
#